data_AF-A0AAE9PFY9-F1
#
_entry.id   AF-A0AAE9PFY9-F1
#
_cell.length_a   1.000
_cell.length_b   1.000
_cell.length_c   1.000
_cell.angle_alpha   90.00
_cell.angle_beta   90.00
_cell.angle_gamma   90.00
#
_symmetry.space_group_name_H-M   'P 1'
#
loop_
_entity.id
_entity.type
_entity.pdbx_description
1 polymer ?
#
loop_
_entity_poly.entity_id
_entity_poly.type
_entity_poly.pdbx_seq_one_letter_code
_entity_poly.pdbx_strand_id
1 'polypeptide(L)' 'MKEAYTNRVQIAPNKYVGQTSSGFKVEMIIENGEITTAYPKYTRR' A
#
# COMPACT_ATOMS: atom_id res chain seq x y z
N MET A 1 -6.50 -3.78 4.27
CA MET A 1 -5.15 -3.48 4.78
C MET A 1 -4.23 -4.69 4.80
N LYS A 2 -4.54 -5.78 5.52
CA LYS A 2 -3.69 -6.99 5.55
C LYS A 2 -3.32 -7.51 4.15
N GLU A 3 -4.31 -7.66 3.27
CA GLU A 3 -4.11 -8.11 1.89
C GLU A 3 -3.15 -7.19 1.11
N ALA A 4 -3.42 -5.89 1.12
CA ALA A 4 -2.56 -4.88 0.49
C ALA A 4 -1.12 -4.89 1.06
N TYR A 5 -0.96 -5.12 2.36
CA TYR A 5 0.35 -5.24 2.98
C TYR A 5 1.06 -6.52 2.54
N THR A 6 0.36 -7.65 2.45
CA THR A 6 0.95 -8.94 2.03
C THR A 6 1.41 -8.91 0.57
N ASN A 7 0.64 -8.30 -0.32
CA ASN A 7 0.96 -8.22 -1.75
C ASN A 7 1.61 -6.89 -2.19
N ARG A 8 2.19 -6.16 -1.22
CA ARG A 8 2.80 -4.85 -1.46
C ARG A 8 4.00 -4.93 -2.41
N VAL A 9 4.13 -3.92 -3.26
CA VAL A 9 5.29 -3.71 -4.13
C VAL A 9 5.95 -2.39 -3.73
N GLN A 10 7.27 -2.39 -3.60
CA GLN A 10 8.01 -1.17 -3.30
C GLN A 10 8.04 -0.25 -4.52
N ILE A 11 7.74 1.04 -4.32
CA ILE A 11 7.75 2.05 -5.39
C ILE A 11 8.74 3.20 -5.12
N ALA A 12 9.18 3.36 -3.87
CA ALA A 12 10.22 4.29 -3.44
C ALA A 12 10.78 3.85 -2.07
N PRO A 13 11.87 4.45 -1.55
CA PRO A 13 12.35 4.17 -0.19
C PRO A 13 11.21 4.30 0.82
N ASN A 14 11.03 3.27 1.65
CA ASN A 14 9.95 3.15 2.64
C ASN A 14 8.52 3.27 2.09
N LYS A 15 8.30 3.39 0.78
CA LYS A 15 6.98 3.58 0.17
C LYS A 15 6.59 2.38 -0.69
N TYR A 16 5.39 1.88 -0.44
CA TYR A 16 4.86 0.66 -1.02
C TYR A 16 3.45 0.87 -1.55
N VAL A 17 3.06 0.12 -2.57
CA VAL A 17 1.67 0.05 -3.04
C VAL A 17 1.20 -1.40 -2.96
N GLY A 18 0.07 -1.60 -2.31
CA GLY A 18 -0.66 -2.85 -2.32
C GLY A 18 -2.02 -2.71 -3.00
N GLN A 19 -2.64 -3.82 -3.33
CA GLN A 19 -3.98 -3.83 -3.91
C GLN A 19 -4.88 -4.85 -3.19
N THR A 20 -6.11 -4.48 -2.90
CA THR A 20 -7.10 -5.43 -2.39
C THR A 20 -7.75 -6.20 -3.54
N SER A 21 -8.30 -7.37 -3.27
CA SER A 21 -9.11 -8.18 -4.20
C SER A 21 -10.32 -7.43 -4.76
N SER A 22 -10.85 -6.47 -4.00
CA SER A 22 -11.89 -5.54 -4.44
C SER A 22 -11.40 -4.42 -5.37
N GLY A 23 -10.12 -4.41 -5.72
CA GLY A 23 -9.52 -3.49 -6.68
C GLY A 23 -9.00 -2.18 -6.08
N PHE A 24 -9.09 -1.96 -4.77
CA PHE A 24 -8.58 -0.75 -4.13
C PHE A 24 -7.06 -0.78 -4.01
N LYS A 25 -6.41 0.25 -4.54
CA LYS A 25 -4.98 0.46 -4.32
C LYS A 25 -4.77 1.21 -3.02
N VAL A 26 -3.76 0.80 -2.25
CA VAL A 26 -3.35 1.47 -1.02
C VAL A 26 -1.88 1.79 -1.13
N GLU A 27 -1.53 3.05 -0.97
CA GLU A 27 -0.14 3.48 -0.83
C GLU A 27 0.19 3.55 0.66
N MET A 28 1.33 2.97 1.04
CA MET A 28 1.76 2.79 2.42
C MET A 28 3.18 3.31 2.59
N ILE A 29 3.45 3.90 3.75
CA ILE A 29 4.80 4.12 4.26
C ILE A 29 5.07 3.04 5.30
N ILE A 30 6.16 2.31 5.14
CA ILE A 30 6.60 1.24 6.04
C ILE A 30 7.99 1.55 6.54
N GLU A 31 8.14 1.63 7.86
CA GLU A 31 9.40 1.87 8.54
C GLU A 31 9.61 0.78 9.59
N ASN A 32 10.80 0.19 9.65
CA ASN A 32 11.13 -0.91 10.57
C ASN A 32 10.14 -2.10 10.51
N GLY A 33 9.52 -2.33 9.35
CA GLY A 33 8.54 -3.40 9.14
C GLY A 33 7.09 -3.03 9.50
N GLU A 34 6.85 -1.88 10.13
CA GLU A 34 5.52 -1.42 10.54
C GLU A 34 4.95 -0.35 9.60
N ILE A 35 3.62 -0.33 9.45
CA ILE A 35 2.95 0.69 8.65
C ILE A 35 2.83 1.97 9.49
N THR A 36 3.53 3.02 9.10
CA THR A 36 3.44 4.34 9.75
C THR A 36 2.36 5.20 9.12
N THR A 37 2.07 5.01 7.83
CA THR A 37 1.01 5.74 7.12
C THR A 37 0.43 4.86 6.02
N ALA A 38 -0.88 4.97 5.79
CA ALA A 38 -1.53 4.33 4.66
C ALA A 38 -2.71 5.18 4.17
N TYR A 39 -2.82 5.37 2.86
CA TYR A 39 -3.96 6.05 2.25
C TYR A 39 -4.46 5.31 1.02
N PRO A 40 -5.79 5.33 0.78
CA PRO A 40 -6.36 4.80 -0.44
C PRO A 40 -5.90 5.64 -1.63
N LYS A 41 -5.51 4.97 -2.72
CA LYS A 41 -5.15 5.60 -3.98
C LYS A 41 -6.28 5.39 -4.97
N TYR A 42 -7.13 6.41 -5.10
CA TYR A 42 -8.16 6.44 -6.12
C TYR A 42 -7.53 6.80 -7.46
N THR A 43 -7.33 5.81 -8.32
CA THR A 43 -7.14 6.09 -9.73
C THR A 43 -8.50 6.41 -10.32
N ARG A 44 -8.79 7.69 -10.60
CA ARG A 44 -9.85 8.04 -11.57
C ARG A 44 -9.49 7.31 -12.86
N ARG A 45 -10.34 6.37 -13.28
CA ARG A 45 -10.33 5.89 -14.66
C ARG A 45 -10.72 7.02 -15.58
#